data_AF-A0AAE3MV68-F1
#
_entry.id   AF-A0AAE3MV68-F1
#
_cell.length_a   1.000
_cell.length_b   1.000
_cell.length_c   1.000
_cell.angle_alpha   90.00
_cell.angle_beta   90.00
_cell.angle_gamma   90.00
#
_symmetry.space_group_name_H-M   'P 1'
#
loop_
_entity.id
_entity.type
_entity.pdbx_description
1 polymer ?
#
loop_
_entity_poly.entity_id
_entity_poly.type
_entity_poly.pdbx_seq_one_letter_code
_entity_poly.pdbx_strand_id
1 'polypeptide(L)'
;MNKGVGSIMGLERCLTCNKLALHEDTITIPVSEYEAMKAAADTSVQRKKIASYRAISGSKIAKNPEMAEFIIECAATMTVAQVTAACKERFGNATPSWSTIFRFLDAIKKGGR
;
A
#
# COMPACT_ATOMS: atom_id res chain seq x y z
N MET A 1 -42.05 -21.37 27.41
CA MET A 1 -40.91 -22.30 27.48
C MET A 1 -39.63 -21.49 27.35
N ASN A 2 -39.01 -21.13 28.48
CA ASN A 2 -37.72 -20.44 28.47
C ASN A 2 -36.61 -21.48 28.57
N LYS A 3 -35.79 -21.57 27.53
CA LYS A 3 -34.37 -21.91 27.64
C LYS A 3 -33.61 -20.97 26.73
N GLY A 4 -33.20 -19.85 27.30
CA GLY A 4 -32.14 -19.03 26.74
C GLY A 4 -30.85 -19.83 26.75
N VAL A 5 -30.17 -19.84 25.61
CA VAL A 5 -28.73 -20.02 25.45
C VAL A 5 -28.42 -19.12 24.26
N GLY A 6 -28.15 -17.84 24.49
CA GLY A 6 -27.01 -17.38 25.26
C GLY A 6 -26.06 -16.87 24.21
N SER A 7 -26.01 -15.55 24.03
CA SER A 7 -24.89 -14.93 23.36
C SER A 7 -23.65 -15.41 24.09
N ILE A 8 -22.94 -16.36 23.48
CA ILE A 8 -21.57 -16.64 23.88
C ILE A 8 -20.84 -15.45 23.30
N MET A 9 -20.53 -14.49 24.16
CA MET A 9 -19.78 -13.28 23.84
C MET A 9 -18.76 -13.57 22.74
N GLY A 10 -18.89 -12.88 21.61
CA GLY A 10 -17.81 -12.86 20.63
C GLY A 10 -17.94 -13.73 19.38
N LEU A 11 -19.04 -14.45 19.07
CA LEU A 11 -19.24 -15.07 17.74
C LEU A 11 -20.73 -15.14 17.33
N GLU A 12 -21.09 -14.51 16.21
CA GLU A 12 -22.44 -14.54 15.62
C GLU A 12 -22.50 -15.39 14.33
N ARG A 13 -23.65 -15.95 13.98
CA ARG A 13 -23.86 -16.64 12.69
C ARG A 13 -24.55 -15.72 11.70
N CYS A 14 -23.98 -15.59 10.50
CA CYS A 14 -24.60 -14.86 9.41
C CYS A 14 -25.87 -15.59 8.97
N LEU A 15 -27.04 -15.01 9.20
CA LEU A 15 -28.34 -15.66 8.94
C LEU A 15 -28.61 -15.91 7.44
N THR A 16 -27.86 -15.26 6.54
CA THR A 16 -28.04 -15.38 5.09
C THR A 16 -27.18 -16.49 4.47
N CYS A 17 -25.94 -16.68 4.95
CA CYS A 17 -25.02 -17.68 4.39
C CYS A 17 -24.58 -18.75 5.41
N ASN A 18 -25.09 -18.67 6.64
CA ASN A 18 -24.85 -19.56 7.76
C ASN A 18 -23.36 -19.70 8.17
N LYS A 19 -22.51 -18.78 7.73
CA LYS A 19 -21.09 -18.70 8.12
C LYS A 19 -20.93 -17.97 9.45
N LEU A 20 -19.93 -18.36 10.23
CA LEU A 20 -19.60 -17.75 11.52
C LEU A 20 -18.89 -16.39 11.31
N ALA A 21 -19.25 -15.40 12.11
CA ALA A 21 -18.65 -14.07 12.21
C ALA A 21 -18.15 -13.86 13.64
N LEU A 22 -16.88 -13.49 13.81
CA LEU A 22 -16.29 -13.17 15.12
C LEU A 22 -16.84 -11.82 15.59
N HIS A 23 -17.49 -11.81 16.74
CA HIS A 23 -17.86 -10.64 17.50
C HIS A 23 -16.65 -10.20 18.37
N GLU A 24 -16.32 -8.92 18.27
CA GLU A 24 -15.33 -8.08 18.99
C GLU A 24 -14.22 -8.69 19.88
N ASP A 25 -13.68 -9.86 19.60
CA ASP A 25 -12.48 -10.36 20.29
C ASP A 25 -11.22 -9.80 19.61
N THR A 26 -10.40 -9.13 20.40
CA THR A 26 -9.12 -8.59 19.98
C THR A 26 -8.11 -9.74 19.83
N ILE A 27 -7.85 -10.17 18.61
CA ILE A 27 -6.83 -11.20 18.33
C ILE A 27 -5.45 -10.55 18.41
N THR A 28 -4.65 -10.94 19.40
CA THR A 28 -3.26 -10.49 19.54
C THR A 28 -2.36 -11.38 18.68
N ILE A 29 -1.74 -10.80 17.67
CA ILE A 29 -0.75 -11.48 16.83
C ILE A 29 0.68 -11.16 17.29
N PRO A 30 1.65 -12.05 17.08
CA PRO A 30 3.06 -11.76 17.32
C PRO A 30 3.52 -10.51 16.56
N VAL A 31 4.42 -9.72 17.15
CA VAL A 31 4.92 -8.48 16.54
C VAL A 31 5.52 -8.73 15.16
N SER A 32 6.23 -9.84 14.96
CA SER A 32 6.78 -10.24 13.67
C SER A 32 5.72 -10.50 12.59
N GLU A 33 4.60 -11.13 12.97
CA GLU A 33 3.48 -11.38 12.07
C GLU A 33 2.74 -10.08 11.75
N TYR A 34 2.56 -9.21 12.75
CA TYR A 34 2.03 -7.87 12.55
C TYR A 34 2.88 -7.04 11.59
N GLU A 35 4.20 -7.02 11.76
CA GLU A 35 5.12 -6.31 10.89
C GLU A 35 5.10 -6.85 9.47
N ALA A 36 5.06 -8.18 9.29
CA ALA A 36 4.95 -8.82 7.98
C ALA A 36 3.61 -8.46 7.29
N MET A 37 2.50 -8.51 8.02
CA MET A 37 1.18 -8.12 7.50
C MET A 37 1.12 -6.63 7.17
N LYS A 38 1.72 -5.78 8.01
CA LYS A 38 1.82 -4.34 7.78
C LYS A 38 2.64 -4.05 6.52
N ALA A 39 3.79 -4.68 6.35
CA ALA A 39 4.61 -4.55 5.15
C ALA A 39 3.87 -5.02 3.88
N ALA A 40 3.13 -6.13 3.96
CA ALA A 40 2.30 -6.62 2.87
C ALA A 40 1.15 -5.66 2.53
N ALA A 41 0.48 -5.11 3.54
CA ALA A 41 -0.58 -4.12 3.38
C ALA A 41 -0.05 -2.82 2.77
N ASP A 42 1.08 -2.31 3.27
CA ASP A 42 1.74 -1.11 2.74
C ASP A 42 2.12 -1.31 1.27
N THR A 43 2.66 -2.48 0.91
CA THR A 43 2.97 -2.84 -0.47
C THR A 43 1.72 -2.83 -1.37
N SER A 44 0.60 -3.37 -0.88
CA SER A 44 -0.67 -3.38 -1.62
C SER A 44 -1.24 -1.98 -1.83
N VAL A 45 -1.17 -1.12 -0.81
CA VAL A 45 -1.60 0.29 -0.89
C VAL A 45 -0.72 1.07 -1.87
N GLN A 46 0.60 0.88 -1.83
CA GLN A 46 1.52 1.51 -2.77
C GLN A 46 1.22 1.08 -4.21
N ARG A 47 1.00 -0.22 -4.46
CA ARG A 47 0.62 -0.73 -5.80
C ARG A 47 -0.67 -0.11 -6.32
N LYS A 48 -1.69 0.04 -5.48
CA LYS A 48 -2.95 0.72 -5.86
C LYS A 48 -2.71 2.19 -6.22
N LYS A 49 -1.92 2.91 -5.41
CA LYS A 49 -1.58 4.32 -5.68
C LYS A 49 -0.79 4.50 -6.97
N ILE A 50 0.16 3.62 -7.24
CA ILE A 50 0.90 3.59 -8.50
C ILE A 50 -0.06 3.34 -9.67
N ALA A 51 -0.94 2.34 -9.57
CA ALA A 51 -1.92 2.04 -10.61
C ALA A 51 -2.84 3.23 -10.91
N SER A 52 -3.34 3.92 -9.88
CA SER A 52 -4.13 5.15 -10.03
C SER A 52 -3.33 6.28 -10.68
N TYR A 53 -2.07 6.51 -10.24
CA TYR A 53 -1.19 7.50 -10.88
C TYR A 53 -0.95 7.18 -12.36
N ARG A 54 -0.75 5.90 -12.71
CA ARG A 54 -0.54 5.45 -14.09
C ARG A 54 -1.75 5.64 -14.98
N ALA A 55 -2.96 5.50 -14.44
CA ALA A 55 -4.19 5.71 -15.18
C ALA A 55 -4.38 7.19 -15.60
N ILE A 56 -3.81 8.13 -14.83
CA ILE A 56 -4.01 9.57 -15.01
C ILE A 56 -2.80 10.23 -15.68
N SER A 57 -1.59 9.76 -15.40
CA SER A 57 -0.35 10.43 -15.81
C SER A 57 0.27 9.82 -17.07
N GLY A 58 0.63 10.66 -18.04
CA GLY A 58 1.44 10.28 -19.21
C GLY A 58 2.95 10.30 -18.97
N SER A 59 3.41 10.45 -17.72
CA SER A 59 4.83 10.63 -17.38
C SER A 59 5.68 9.39 -17.68
N LYS A 60 7.01 9.56 -17.79
CA LYS A 60 7.96 8.45 -17.96
C LYS A 60 7.84 7.42 -16.81
N ILE A 61 7.59 7.92 -15.59
CA ILE A 61 7.38 7.09 -14.40
C ILE A 61 6.09 6.26 -14.54
N ALA A 62 5.02 6.84 -15.08
CA ALA A 62 3.78 6.11 -15.28
C ALA A 62 3.87 4.99 -16.34
N LYS A 63 4.74 5.17 -17.34
CA LYS A 63 4.96 4.20 -18.41
C LYS A 63 5.89 3.06 -18.02
N ASN A 64 6.76 3.26 -17.01
CA ASN A 64 7.70 2.26 -16.54
C ASN A 64 7.40 1.84 -15.07
N PRO A 65 6.76 0.68 -14.84
CA PRO A 65 6.42 0.22 -13.51
C PRO A 65 7.64 -0.03 -12.62
N GLU A 66 8.73 -0.59 -13.17
CA GLU A 66 9.97 -0.83 -12.41
C GLU A 66 10.58 0.48 -11.90
N MET A 67 10.54 1.53 -12.72
CA MET A 67 11.02 2.85 -12.33
C MET A 67 10.18 3.47 -11.21
N ALA A 68 8.85 3.29 -11.26
CA ALA A 68 7.95 3.77 -10.21
C ALA A 68 8.20 3.06 -8.86
N GLU A 69 8.37 1.74 -8.89
CA GLU A 69 8.70 0.94 -7.70
C GLU A 69 10.05 1.36 -7.11
N PHE A 70 11.09 1.46 -7.94
CA PHE A 70 12.41 1.88 -7.50
C PHE A 70 12.41 3.27 -6.87
N ILE A 71 11.70 4.23 -7.46
CA ILE A 71 11.60 5.59 -6.90
C ILE A 71 10.94 5.57 -5.53
N ILE A 72 9.91 4.73 -5.32
CA ILE A 72 9.22 4.61 -4.03
C ILE A 72 10.12 3.95 -2.99
N GLU A 73 10.83 2.88 -3.36
CA GLU A 73 11.80 2.21 -2.49
C GLU A 73 12.91 3.18 -2.05
N CYS A 74 13.52 3.91 -2.98
CA CYS A 74 14.55 4.90 -2.65
C CYS A 74 13.99 6.04 -1.79
N ALA A 75 12.78 6.53 -2.08
CA ALA A 75 12.17 7.64 -1.34
C ALA A 75 11.84 7.30 0.13
N ALA A 76 11.87 6.03 0.53
CA ALA A 76 11.74 5.63 1.93
C ALA A 76 12.93 6.08 2.79
N THR A 77 14.12 6.22 2.20
CA THR A 77 15.38 6.51 2.91
C THR A 77 16.16 7.69 2.33
N MET A 78 15.80 8.17 1.14
CA MET A 78 16.55 9.18 0.39
C MET A 78 15.73 10.44 0.11
N THR A 79 16.43 11.56 -0.01
CA THR A 79 15.86 12.82 -0.52
C THR A 79 15.61 12.75 -2.02
N VAL A 80 14.73 13.61 -2.56
CA VAL A 80 14.41 13.63 -4.01
C VAL A 80 15.66 13.84 -4.89
N ALA A 81 16.64 14.62 -4.42
CA ALA A 81 17.91 14.80 -5.13
C ALA A 81 18.72 13.50 -5.20
N GLN A 82 18.81 12.75 -4.09
CA GLN A 82 19.47 11.45 -4.03
C GLN A 82 18.72 10.40 -4.86
N VAL A 83 17.39 10.38 -4.82
CA VAL A 83 16.58 9.51 -5.69
C VAL A 83 16.85 9.80 -7.17
N THR A 84 16.98 11.08 -7.54
CA THR A 84 17.30 11.46 -8.93
C THR A 84 18.68 10.93 -9.35
N ALA A 85 19.67 11.01 -8.47
CA ALA A 85 21.00 10.46 -8.72
C ALA A 85 20.96 8.92 -8.85
N ALA A 86 20.27 8.23 -7.93
CA ALA A 86 20.10 6.77 -7.98
C ALA A 86 19.35 6.32 -9.24
N CYS A 87 18.33 7.07 -9.68
CA CYS A 87 17.65 6.79 -10.95
C CYS A 87 18.60 6.98 -12.14
N LYS A 88 19.51 7.96 -12.09
CA LYS A 88 20.51 8.19 -13.13
C LYS A 88 21.49 7.04 -13.25
N GLU A 89 21.92 6.48 -12.12
CA GLU A 89 22.79 5.30 -12.09
C GLU A 89 22.08 4.06 -12.64
N ARG A 90 20.80 3.84 -12.28
CA ARG A 90 20.06 2.64 -12.68
C ARG A 90 19.46 2.70 -14.09
N PHE A 91 18.93 3.85 -14.50
CA PHE A 91 18.14 4.00 -15.73
C PHE A 91 18.78 4.93 -16.78
N GLY A 92 19.95 5.54 -16.49
CA GLY A 92 20.70 6.35 -17.44
C GLY A 92 19.87 7.48 -18.06
N ASN A 93 19.78 7.51 -19.39
CA ASN A 93 19.04 8.54 -20.15
C ASN A 93 17.51 8.47 -19.98
N ALA A 94 16.99 7.36 -19.47
CA ALA A 94 15.56 7.23 -19.19
C ALA A 94 15.14 7.94 -17.88
N THR A 95 16.10 8.46 -17.11
CA THR A 95 15.87 9.11 -15.83
C THR A 95 14.88 10.27 -15.93
N PRO A 96 13.84 10.29 -15.08
CA PRO A 96 12.93 11.43 -15.00
C PRO A 96 13.63 12.65 -14.40
N SER A 97 13.16 13.86 -14.74
CA SER A 97 13.66 15.07 -14.10
C SER A 97 13.32 15.08 -12.60
N TRP A 98 14.10 15.82 -11.82
CA TRP A 98 13.84 16.03 -10.39
C TRP A 98 12.40 16.48 -10.10
N SER A 99 11.89 17.43 -10.89
CA SER A 99 10.51 17.93 -10.76
C SER A 99 9.46 16.87 -11.06
N THR A 100 9.74 15.94 -11.97
CA THR A 100 8.86 14.82 -12.29
C THR A 100 8.81 13.83 -11.12
N ILE A 101 9.97 13.50 -10.53
CA ILE A 101 10.08 12.63 -9.35
C ILE A 101 9.36 13.26 -8.16
N PHE A 102 9.57 14.57 -7.93
CA PHE A 102 8.89 15.30 -6.87
C PHE A 102 7.36 15.23 -7.01
N ARG A 103 6.82 15.55 -8.19
CA ARG A 103 5.37 15.49 -8.45
C ARG A 103 4.80 14.09 -8.31
N PHE A 104 5.56 13.07 -8.71
CA PHE A 104 5.16 11.67 -8.52
C PHE A 104 5.06 11.32 -7.03
N LEU A 105 6.10 11.61 -6.24
CA LEU A 105 6.08 11.33 -4.80
C LEU A 105 5.00 12.12 -4.06
N ASP A 106 4.77 13.38 -4.45
CA ASP A 106 3.69 14.21 -3.91
C ASP A 106 2.30 13.62 -4.24
N ALA A 107 2.10 13.16 -5.48
CA ALA A 107 0.85 12.52 -5.90
C ALA A 107 0.59 11.19 -5.15
N ILE A 108 1.63 10.37 -4.92
CA ILE A 108 1.52 9.12 -4.16
C ILE A 108 1.22 9.41 -2.68
N LYS A 109 1.83 10.44 -2.08
CA LYS A 109 1.53 10.86 -0.69
C LYS A 109 0.09 11.34 -0.55
N LYS A 110 -0.40 12.13 -1.52
CA LYS A 110 -1.78 12.66 -1.54
C LYS A 110 -2.84 11.64 -1.95
N GLY A 111 -2.44 10.46 -2.41
CA GLY A 111 -3.35 9.34 -2.71
C GLY A 111 -3.96 9.37 -4.11
N GLY A 112 -3.37 10.08 -5.08
CA GLY A 112 -3.91 10.22 -6.43
C GLY A 112 -5.20 11.04 -6.45
N ARG A 113 -5.07 12.35 -6.66
CA ARG A 113 -6.17 13.26 -6.99
C ARG A 113 -5.94 13.82 -8.38
#